data_AF-A0A7X8KDR3-F1
#
_entry.id   AF-A0A7X8KDR3-F1
#
_cell.length_a   1.000
_cell.length_b   1.000
_cell.length_c   1.000
_cell.angle_alpha   90.00
_cell.angle_beta   90.00
_cell.angle_gamma   90.00
#
_symmetry.space_group_name_H-M   'P 1'
#
loop_
_entity.id
_entity.type
_entity.pdbx_description
1 polymer ?
#
loop_
_entity_poly.entity_id
_entity_poly.type
_entity_poly.pdbx_seq_one_letter_code
_entity_poly.pdbx_strand_id
1 'polypeptide(L)'
;MKKYLIILLLSISAVAFGQTEVLKKIQAADSLIQTDNFLDAYKILKEIEPNCNEKDTIYNYILWYHIALTSELERKSRMAEQFETSLKYGLEALELIEKGKKHFGKELIAKEYWMIKNIIVSYFGLEQFDKAKTYRDILYKAYKKKKLPEGIDEYFNFDFFKLNDKNIWGYEWYHKLPKDRFSCSFTKIVYYVYSTNDDGTDKDQICRFHVLMFHQSRKNTKFDYLLERQMEADGATISGSYYEYIYKEDIDYKKLKNDIKEIITKEIKPNSKRIVPN
;
A
#
# COMPACT_ATOMS: atom_id res chain seq x y z
N MET A 1 -54.99 -26.58 -0.20
CA MET A 1 -54.86 -25.14 0.14
C MET A 1 -54.24 -24.88 1.52
N LYS A 2 -54.75 -25.43 2.64
CA LYS A 2 -54.18 -25.19 3.99
C LYS A 2 -52.68 -25.50 4.13
N LYS A 3 -52.18 -26.61 3.56
CA LYS A 3 -50.74 -26.95 3.60
C LYS A 3 -49.86 -25.93 2.86
N TYR A 4 -50.29 -25.45 1.70
CA TYR A 4 -49.55 -24.44 0.93
C TYR A 4 -49.55 -23.08 1.63
N LEU A 5 -50.66 -22.71 2.30
CA LEU A 5 -50.74 -21.49 3.10
C LEU A 5 -49.81 -21.53 4.33
N ILE A 6 -49.71 -22.69 4.99
CA ILE A 6 -48.79 -22.88 6.14
C ILE A 6 -47.33 -22.80 5.67
N ILE A 7 -46.98 -23.43 4.55
CA ILE A 7 -45.63 -23.35 3.98
C ILE A 7 -45.31 -21.89 3.60
N LEU A 8 -46.26 -21.16 3.02
CA LEU A 8 -46.12 -19.74 2.67
C LEU A 8 -45.95 -18.84 3.90
N LEU A 9 -46.73 -19.07 4.97
CA LEU A 9 -46.62 -18.30 6.20
C LEU A 9 -45.30 -18.59 6.93
N LEU A 10 -44.87 -19.86 6.97
CA LEU A 10 -43.60 -20.26 7.54
C LEU A 10 -42.42 -19.63 6.78
N SER A 11 -42.46 -19.61 5.45
CA SER A 11 -41.42 -18.96 4.65
C SER A 11 -41.39 -17.44 4.84
N ILE A 12 -42.55 -16.78 4.92
CA ILE A 12 -42.61 -15.33 5.24
C ILE A 12 -42.03 -15.04 6.63
N SER A 13 -42.40 -15.83 7.65
CA SER A 13 -41.86 -15.64 9.00
C SER A 13 -40.36 -15.90 9.07
N ALA A 14 -39.84 -16.95 8.42
CA ALA A 14 -38.41 -17.24 8.38
C ALA A 14 -37.61 -16.12 7.70
N VAL A 15 -38.15 -15.51 6.64
CA VAL A 15 -37.54 -14.36 5.96
C VAL A 15 -37.54 -13.11 6.86
N ALA A 16 -38.66 -12.82 7.53
CA ALA A 16 -38.77 -11.65 8.42
C ALA A 16 -37.87 -11.76 9.68
N PHE A 17 -37.83 -12.93 10.31
CA PHE A 17 -36.94 -13.18 11.46
C PHE A 17 -35.46 -13.14 11.04
N GLY A 18 -35.12 -13.72 9.88
CA GLY A 18 -33.76 -13.67 9.33
C GLY A 18 -33.28 -12.24 9.08
N GLN A 19 -34.11 -11.39 8.47
CA GLN A 19 -33.77 -9.97 8.25
C GLN A 19 -33.62 -9.19 9.57
N THR A 20 -34.45 -9.49 10.58
CA THR A 20 -34.37 -8.84 11.89
C THR A 20 -33.04 -9.15 12.60
N GLU A 21 -32.56 -10.39 12.49
CA GLU A 21 -31.30 -10.81 13.12
C GLU A 21 -30.07 -10.21 12.42
N VAL A 22 -30.08 -10.15 11.08
CA VAL A 22 -29.03 -9.47 10.30
C VAL A 22 -28.95 -7.99 10.67
N LEU A 23 -30.09 -7.31 10.80
CA LEU A 23 -30.12 -5.89 11.16
C LEU A 23 -29.53 -5.61 12.55
N LYS A 24 -29.82 -6.46 13.55
CA LYS A 24 -29.21 -6.35 14.88
C LYS A 24 -27.70 -6.49 14.83
N LYS A 25 -27.19 -7.44 14.03
CA LYS A 25 -25.74 -7.65 13.85
C LYS A 25 -25.09 -6.45 13.17
N ILE A 26 -25.74 -5.85 12.18
CA ILE A 26 -25.28 -4.60 11.56
C ILE A 26 -25.19 -3.48 12.60
N GLN A 27 -26.25 -3.26 13.40
CA GLN A 27 -26.25 -2.24 14.45
C GLN A 27 -25.15 -2.46 15.49
N ALA A 28 -24.87 -3.72 15.85
CA ALA A 28 -23.76 -4.06 16.72
C ALA A 28 -22.40 -3.75 16.09
N ALA A 29 -22.22 -4.09 14.80
CA ALA A 29 -21.00 -3.74 14.06
C ALA A 29 -20.81 -2.21 13.99
N ASP A 30 -21.86 -1.45 13.67
CA ASP A 30 -21.81 0.02 13.61
C ASP A 30 -21.41 0.64 14.96
N SER A 31 -21.96 0.10 16.06
CA SER A 31 -21.61 0.54 17.41
C SER A 31 -20.13 0.30 17.72
N LEU A 32 -19.59 -0.84 17.29
CA LEU A 32 -18.17 -1.19 17.46
C LEU A 32 -17.27 -0.30 16.59
N ILE A 33 -17.71 0.07 15.38
CA ILE A 33 -16.99 1.01 14.51
C ILE A 33 -16.86 2.37 15.19
N GLN A 34 -17.92 2.88 15.80
CA GLN A 34 -17.93 4.17 16.51
C GLN A 34 -16.97 4.21 17.70
N THR A 35 -16.62 3.05 18.26
CA THR A 35 -15.67 2.91 19.37
C THR A 35 -14.30 2.37 18.92
N ASP A 36 -13.98 2.47 17.63
CA ASP A 36 -12.72 2.00 17.01
C ASP A 36 -12.40 0.50 17.20
N ASN A 37 -13.40 -0.32 17.56
CA ASN A 37 -13.26 -1.77 17.68
C ASN A 37 -13.47 -2.46 16.32
N PHE A 38 -12.54 -2.18 15.40
CA PHE A 38 -12.63 -2.65 14.01
C PHE A 38 -12.53 -4.17 13.87
N LEU A 39 -11.80 -4.86 14.75
CA LEU A 39 -11.62 -6.30 14.65
C LEU A 39 -12.94 -7.03 14.96
N ASP A 40 -13.67 -6.62 16.00
CA ASP A 40 -14.94 -7.25 16.34
C ASP A 40 -16.05 -6.86 15.36
N ALA A 41 -16.08 -5.61 14.89
CA ALA A 41 -16.97 -5.20 13.80
C ALA A 41 -16.72 -6.04 12.53
N TYR A 42 -15.45 -6.24 12.16
CA TYR A 42 -15.05 -7.09 11.03
C TYR A 42 -15.55 -8.53 11.19
N LYS A 43 -15.40 -9.13 12.38
CA LYS A 43 -15.85 -10.50 12.64
C LYS A 43 -17.36 -10.63 12.42
N ILE A 44 -18.14 -9.65 12.89
CA ILE A 44 -19.59 -9.63 12.69
C ILE A 44 -19.93 -9.53 11.21
N LEU A 45 -19.35 -8.58 10.47
CA LEU A 45 -19.65 -8.40 9.05
C LEU A 45 -19.26 -9.64 8.23
N LYS A 46 -18.09 -10.22 8.51
CA LYS A 46 -17.63 -11.46 7.87
C LYS A 46 -18.54 -12.66 8.12
N GLU A 47 -19.19 -12.72 9.29
CA GLU A 47 -20.15 -13.77 9.63
C GLU A 47 -21.47 -13.61 8.86
N ILE A 48 -21.97 -12.38 8.71
CA ILE A 48 -23.29 -12.13 8.12
C ILE A 48 -23.28 -12.00 6.60
N GLU A 49 -22.16 -11.55 6.03
CA GLU A 49 -22.03 -11.28 4.58
C GLU A 49 -22.42 -12.48 3.70
N PRO A 50 -21.94 -13.72 3.97
CA PRO A 50 -22.29 -14.88 3.14
C PRO A 50 -23.75 -15.33 3.26
N ASN A 51 -24.44 -14.89 4.31
CA ASN A 51 -25.81 -15.27 4.62
C ASN A 51 -26.84 -14.27 4.07
N CYS A 52 -26.38 -13.16 3.48
CA CYS A 52 -27.24 -12.11 2.93
C CYS A 52 -27.52 -12.35 1.45
N ASN A 53 -28.73 -12.02 1.01
CA ASN A 53 -29.09 -12.08 -0.40
C ASN A 53 -28.37 -10.95 -1.16
N GLU A 54 -27.56 -11.29 -2.16
CA GLU A 54 -26.80 -10.32 -2.97
C GLU A 54 -27.68 -9.28 -3.70
N LYS A 55 -28.99 -9.56 -3.84
CA LYS A 55 -29.97 -8.63 -4.42
C LYS A 55 -30.56 -7.65 -3.40
N ASP A 56 -30.32 -7.85 -2.11
CA ASP A 56 -30.78 -6.97 -1.04
C ASP A 56 -29.86 -5.75 -0.93
N THR A 57 -30.43 -4.57 -0.75
CA THR A 57 -29.67 -3.34 -0.50
C THR A 57 -28.79 -3.43 0.75
N ILE A 58 -29.18 -4.24 1.73
CA ILE A 58 -28.40 -4.50 2.95
C ILE A 58 -27.08 -5.21 2.63
N TYR A 59 -27.06 -6.08 1.62
CA TYR A 59 -25.83 -6.76 1.22
C TYR A 59 -24.77 -5.77 0.74
N ASN A 60 -25.18 -4.75 -0.04
CA ASN A 60 -24.25 -3.71 -0.47
C ASN A 60 -23.69 -2.92 0.73
N TYR A 61 -24.51 -2.64 1.74
CA TYR A 61 -24.03 -2.02 2.98
C TYR A 61 -22.97 -2.89 3.66
N ILE A 62 -23.29 -4.16 3.91
CA ILE A 62 -22.38 -5.10 4.58
C ILE A 62 -21.06 -5.22 3.81
N LEU A 63 -21.13 -5.43 2.49
CA LEU A 63 -19.94 -5.61 1.66
C LEU A 63 -19.06 -4.35 1.65
N TRP A 64 -19.65 -3.16 1.58
CA TRP A 64 -18.90 -1.91 1.63
C TRP A 64 -18.13 -1.74 2.94
N TYR A 65 -18.80 -1.95 4.07
CA TYR A 65 -18.16 -1.83 5.38
C TYR A 65 -17.18 -2.99 5.66
N HIS A 66 -17.44 -4.19 5.14
CA HIS A 66 -16.51 -5.31 5.23
C HIS A 66 -15.21 -5.03 4.48
N ILE A 67 -15.28 -4.47 3.26
CA ILE A 67 -14.11 -3.99 2.52
C ILE A 67 -13.37 -2.92 3.34
N ALA A 68 -14.09 -1.93 3.88
CA ALA A 68 -13.49 -0.84 4.64
C ALA A 68 -12.75 -1.33 5.89
N LEU A 69 -13.39 -2.18 6.71
CA LEU A 69 -12.80 -2.72 7.93
C LEU A 69 -11.61 -3.62 7.65
N THR A 70 -11.71 -4.48 6.63
CA THR A 70 -10.59 -5.35 6.24
C THR A 70 -9.39 -4.51 5.78
N SER A 71 -9.63 -3.43 5.02
CA SER A 71 -8.59 -2.49 4.59
C SER A 71 -7.98 -1.72 5.76
N GLU A 72 -8.77 -1.36 6.77
CA GLU A 72 -8.28 -0.68 7.97
C GLU A 72 -7.45 -1.61 8.87
N LEU A 73 -7.85 -2.88 9.00
CA LEU A 73 -7.06 -3.91 9.69
C LEU A 73 -5.72 -4.17 8.99
N GLU A 74 -5.73 -4.26 7.65
CA GLU A 74 -4.50 -4.30 6.84
C GLU A 74 -3.60 -3.10 7.17
N ARG A 75 -4.14 -1.89 7.09
CA ARG A 75 -3.39 -0.65 7.34
C ARG A 75 -2.78 -0.65 8.73
N LYS A 76 -3.56 -0.94 9.79
CA LYS A 76 -3.07 -0.98 11.18
C LYS A 76 -1.93 -2.00 11.34
N SER A 77 -2.09 -3.21 10.80
CA SER A 77 -1.04 -4.23 10.84
C SER A 77 0.21 -3.82 10.07
N ARG A 78 0.08 -3.23 8.88
CA ARG A 78 1.21 -2.73 8.09
C ARG A 78 2.01 -1.66 8.84
N MET A 79 1.32 -0.72 9.49
CA MET A 79 1.95 0.36 10.27
C MET A 79 2.59 -0.14 11.57
N ALA A 80 2.20 -1.32 12.04
CA ALA A 80 2.85 -2.03 13.13
C ALA A 80 3.92 -3.02 12.67
N GLU A 81 4.29 -3.04 11.37
CA GLU A 81 5.22 -4.02 10.76
C GLU A 81 4.79 -5.49 10.93
N GLN A 82 3.50 -5.75 11.18
CA GLN A 82 2.92 -7.09 11.25
C GLN A 82 2.57 -7.57 9.84
N PHE A 83 3.60 -7.80 9.02
CA PHE A 83 3.42 -7.98 7.58
C PHE A 83 2.67 -9.26 7.18
N GLU A 84 2.73 -10.36 7.95
CA GLU A 84 1.88 -11.53 7.66
C GLU A 84 0.39 -11.21 7.85
N THR A 85 0.06 -10.53 8.95
CA THR A 85 -1.33 -10.14 9.26
C THR A 85 -1.83 -9.10 8.25
N SER A 86 -1.00 -8.12 7.94
CA SER A 86 -1.25 -7.13 6.88
C SER A 86 -1.54 -7.82 5.55
N LEU A 87 -0.68 -8.75 5.12
CA LEU A 87 -0.86 -9.47 3.87
C LEU A 87 -2.18 -10.28 3.85
N LYS A 88 -2.50 -10.97 4.94
CA LYS A 88 -3.75 -11.73 5.08
C LYS A 88 -4.97 -10.82 4.83
N TYR A 89 -5.04 -9.69 5.53
CA TYR A 89 -6.15 -8.76 5.36
C TYR A 89 -6.12 -8.06 4.00
N GLY A 90 -4.96 -7.74 3.46
CA GLY A 90 -4.84 -7.13 2.13
C GLY A 90 -5.36 -8.03 1.01
N LEU A 91 -5.04 -9.32 1.06
CA LEU A 91 -5.56 -10.31 0.11
C LEU A 91 -7.08 -10.49 0.25
N GLU A 92 -7.59 -10.59 1.48
CA GLU A 92 -9.03 -10.67 1.73
C GLU A 92 -9.76 -9.41 1.23
N ALA A 93 -9.21 -8.23 1.49
CA ALA A 93 -9.78 -6.97 1.00
C ALA A 93 -9.79 -6.91 -0.54
N LEU A 94 -8.73 -7.39 -1.20
CA LEU A 94 -8.68 -7.45 -2.66
C LEU A 94 -9.76 -8.39 -3.22
N GLU A 95 -9.97 -9.56 -2.62
CA GLU A 95 -11.06 -10.48 -2.99
C GLU A 95 -12.44 -9.84 -2.83
N LEU A 96 -12.67 -9.14 -1.71
CA LEU A 96 -13.92 -8.43 -1.47
C LEU A 96 -14.13 -7.27 -2.45
N ILE A 97 -13.07 -6.55 -2.81
CA ILE A 97 -13.11 -5.50 -3.84
C ILE A 97 -13.52 -6.10 -5.19
N GLU A 98 -12.91 -7.22 -5.61
CA GLU A 98 -13.33 -7.92 -6.84
C GLU A 98 -14.80 -8.33 -6.80
N LYS A 99 -15.26 -8.88 -5.67
CA LYS A 99 -16.67 -9.23 -5.46
C LYS A 99 -17.58 -8.01 -5.62
N GLY A 100 -17.20 -6.89 -5.01
CA GLY A 100 -17.95 -5.64 -5.01
C GLY A 100 -18.03 -4.93 -6.36
N LYS A 101 -17.14 -5.20 -7.33
CA LYS A 101 -17.15 -4.50 -8.63
C LYS A 101 -18.50 -4.58 -9.35
N LYS A 102 -19.25 -5.67 -9.17
CA LYS A 102 -20.60 -5.85 -9.73
C LYS A 102 -21.65 -4.93 -9.10
N HIS A 103 -21.39 -4.44 -7.89
CA HIS A 103 -22.33 -3.67 -7.07
C HIS A 103 -22.01 -2.17 -7.07
N PHE A 104 -20.73 -1.79 -7.08
CA PHE A 104 -20.29 -0.40 -6.87
C PHE A 104 -19.54 0.23 -8.06
N GLY A 105 -19.27 -0.52 -9.13
CA GLY A 105 -18.70 0.03 -10.36
C GLY A 105 -17.31 0.69 -10.20
N LYS A 106 -17.17 1.94 -10.70
CA LYS A 106 -15.87 2.62 -10.85
C LYS A 106 -15.17 2.95 -9.53
N GLU A 107 -15.91 3.19 -8.45
CA GLU A 107 -15.33 3.56 -7.15
C GLU A 107 -14.39 2.47 -6.60
N LEU A 108 -14.67 1.21 -6.89
CA LEU A 108 -13.83 0.09 -6.47
C LEU A 108 -12.61 -0.15 -7.35
N ILE A 109 -12.61 0.33 -8.60
CA ILE A 109 -11.44 0.20 -9.49
C ILE A 109 -10.25 0.96 -8.91
N ALA A 110 -10.48 2.15 -8.34
CA ALA A 110 -9.42 2.89 -7.66
C ALA A 110 -8.91 2.11 -6.43
N LYS A 111 -9.82 1.62 -5.58
CA LYS A 111 -9.46 0.86 -4.36
C LYS A 111 -8.66 -0.40 -4.66
N GLU A 112 -8.94 -1.08 -5.77
CA GLU A 112 -8.17 -2.26 -6.22
C GLU A 112 -6.68 -1.92 -6.35
N TYR A 113 -6.33 -0.86 -7.08
CA TYR A 113 -4.93 -0.48 -7.28
C TYR A 113 -4.25 -0.01 -5.99
N TRP A 114 -4.98 0.70 -5.12
CA TRP A 114 -4.47 1.07 -3.79
C TRP A 114 -4.20 -0.17 -2.91
N MET A 115 -5.07 -1.17 -2.95
CA MET A 115 -4.88 -2.41 -2.19
C MET A 115 -3.73 -3.25 -2.76
N ILE A 116 -3.60 -3.36 -4.09
CA ILE A 116 -2.46 -3.99 -4.76
C ILE A 116 -1.15 -3.37 -4.29
N LYS A 117 -1.07 -2.03 -4.23
CA LYS A 117 0.10 -1.33 -3.69
C LYS A 117 0.41 -1.76 -2.25
N ASN A 118 -0.58 -1.81 -1.37
CA ASN A 118 -0.37 -2.20 0.03
C ASN A 118 0.06 -3.66 0.20
N ILE A 119 -0.45 -4.56 -0.65
CA ILE A 119 -0.02 -5.96 -0.74
C ILE A 119 1.46 -6.06 -1.13
N ILE A 120 1.92 -5.23 -2.09
CA ILE A 120 3.35 -5.15 -2.45
C ILE A 120 4.19 -4.83 -1.21
N VAL A 121 3.82 -3.80 -0.44
CA VAL A 121 4.53 -3.43 0.80
C VAL A 121 4.61 -4.59 1.77
N SER A 122 3.52 -5.33 1.95
CA SER A 122 3.49 -6.47 2.85
C SER A 122 4.43 -7.59 2.39
N TYR A 123 4.46 -7.90 1.08
CA TYR A 123 5.43 -8.87 0.56
C TYR A 123 6.87 -8.40 0.68
N PHE A 124 7.16 -7.11 0.49
CA PHE A 124 8.48 -6.53 0.71
C PHE A 124 8.91 -6.61 2.17
N GLY A 125 8.01 -6.34 3.11
CA GLY A 125 8.23 -6.52 4.55
C GLY A 125 8.58 -7.97 4.93
N LEU A 126 8.03 -8.94 4.20
CA LEU A 126 8.31 -10.38 4.34
C LEU A 126 9.49 -10.88 3.49
N GLU A 127 10.19 -10.00 2.79
CA GLU A 127 11.25 -10.33 1.82
C GLU A 127 10.82 -11.31 0.71
N GLN A 128 9.52 -11.36 0.38
CA GLN A 128 8.94 -12.21 -0.67
C GLN A 128 8.88 -11.47 -2.01
N PHE A 129 10.04 -11.02 -2.50
CA PHE A 129 10.15 -10.11 -3.66
C PHE A 129 9.54 -10.67 -4.95
N ASP A 130 9.64 -11.97 -5.21
CA ASP A 130 9.06 -12.59 -6.40
C ASP A 130 7.54 -12.47 -6.43
N LYS A 131 6.89 -12.64 -5.27
CA LYS A 131 5.43 -12.45 -5.15
C LYS A 131 5.08 -10.97 -5.28
N ALA A 132 5.85 -10.09 -4.64
CA ALA A 132 5.67 -8.65 -4.78
C ALA A 132 5.75 -8.21 -6.26
N LYS A 133 6.68 -8.78 -7.03
CA LYS A 133 6.86 -8.52 -8.46
C LYS A 133 5.59 -8.84 -9.26
N THR A 134 4.88 -9.91 -8.96
CA THR A 134 3.60 -10.23 -9.63
C THR A 134 2.58 -9.10 -9.50
N TYR A 135 2.42 -8.54 -8.30
CA TYR A 135 1.51 -7.42 -8.05
C TYR A 135 2.02 -6.10 -8.63
N ARG A 136 3.32 -5.87 -8.55
CA ARG A 136 3.98 -4.73 -9.20
C ARG A 136 3.74 -4.73 -10.71
N ASP A 137 3.84 -5.87 -11.38
CA ASP A 137 3.59 -5.98 -12.82
C ASP A 137 2.14 -5.61 -13.21
N ILE A 138 1.16 -5.82 -12.31
CA ILE A 138 -0.22 -5.35 -12.49
C ILE A 138 -0.25 -3.81 -12.52
N LEU A 139 0.41 -3.14 -11.56
CA LEU A 139 0.48 -1.68 -11.53
C LEU A 139 1.19 -1.12 -12.76
N TYR A 140 2.30 -1.71 -13.18
CA TYR A 140 3.00 -1.31 -14.42
C TYR A 140 2.14 -1.49 -15.68
N LYS A 141 1.33 -2.55 -15.74
CA LYS A 141 0.40 -2.78 -16.84
C LYS A 141 -0.74 -1.75 -16.82
N ALA A 142 -1.21 -1.34 -15.65
CA ALA A 142 -2.22 -0.31 -15.48
C ALA A 142 -1.68 1.08 -15.83
N TYR A 143 -0.45 1.41 -15.42
CA TYR A 143 0.27 2.64 -15.77
C TYR A 143 0.36 2.83 -17.28
N LYS A 144 0.84 1.81 -18.01
CA LYS A 144 0.93 1.83 -19.48
C LYS A 144 -0.42 2.06 -20.16
N LYS A 145 -1.51 1.69 -19.51
CA LYS A 145 -2.88 1.85 -20.00
C LYS A 145 -3.57 3.12 -19.48
N LYS A 146 -2.87 3.97 -18.70
CA LYS A 146 -3.42 5.16 -18.03
C LYS A 146 -4.68 4.85 -17.21
N LYS A 147 -4.65 3.74 -16.47
CA LYS A 147 -5.79 3.25 -15.64
C LYS A 147 -5.60 3.48 -14.14
N LEU A 148 -4.43 3.91 -13.72
CA LEU A 148 -4.14 4.15 -12.31
C LEU A 148 -4.87 5.41 -11.84
N PRO A 149 -5.40 5.42 -10.61
CA PRO A 149 -5.99 6.61 -10.02
C PRO A 149 -4.90 7.64 -9.65
N GLU A 150 -5.32 8.89 -9.56
CA GLU A 150 -4.48 9.99 -9.07
C GLU A 150 -3.85 9.64 -7.72
N GLY A 151 -2.58 10.00 -7.56
CA GLY A 151 -1.79 9.76 -6.34
C GLY A 151 -1.02 8.44 -6.36
N ILE A 152 -1.30 7.54 -7.29
CA ILE A 152 -0.45 6.37 -7.59
C ILE A 152 -0.21 6.18 -9.10
N ASP A 153 -0.50 7.20 -9.90
CA ASP A 153 -0.43 7.19 -11.36
C ASP A 153 0.98 7.45 -11.89
N GLU A 154 1.87 8.03 -11.10
CA GLU A 154 3.28 8.23 -11.48
C GLU A 154 4.27 7.30 -10.76
N TYR A 155 3.94 6.97 -9.52
CA TYR A 155 4.75 6.15 -8.61
C TYR A 155 3.86 5.47 -7.57
N PHE A 156 4.42 4.51 -6.84
CA PHE A 156 3.72 3.84 -5.73
C PHE A 156 4.71 3.51 -4.61
N ASN A 157 4.25 3.48 -3.36
CA ASN A 157 5.09 2.97 -2.29
C ASN A 157 5.12 1.43 -2.31
N PHE A 158 6.30 0.87 -2.19
CA PHE A 158 6.55 -0.56 -2.31
C PHE A 158 7.20 -1.15 -1.06
N ASP A 159 7.79 -0.33 -0.19
CA ASP A 159 8.47 -0.77 1.03
C ASP A 159 8.15 0.19 2.18
N PHE A 160 8.15 -0.37 3.39
CA PHE A 160 7.99 0.35 4.64
C PHE A 160 8.76 -0.42 5.72
N PHE A 161 9.48 0.29 6.57
CA PHE A 161 10.05 -0.28 7.79
C PHE A 161 10.35 0.81 8.80
N LYS A 162 10.42 0.42 10.07
CA LYS A 162 10.88 1.27 11.16
C LYS A 162 12.36 1.03 11.43
N LEU A 163 13.06 2.09 11.80
CA LEU A 163 14.45 2.02 12.21
C LEU A 163 14.70 3.07 13.29
N ASN A 164 14.87 2.62 14.53
CA ASN A 164 14.93 3.49 15.71
C ASN A 164 13.64 4.34 15.82
N ASP A 165 13.80 5.64 16.01
CA ASP A 165 12.77 6.70 16.06
C ASP A 165 12.32 7.19 14.67
N LYS A 166 12.47 6.36 13.63
CA LYS A 166 12.22 6.76 12.24
C LYS A 166 11.32 5.79 11.49
N ASN A 167 10.43 6.37 10.70
CA ASN A 167 9.66 5.66 9.69
C ASN A 167 10.30 5.88 8.32
N ILE A 168 10.47 4.81 7.56
CA ILE A 168 11.17 4.83 6.27
C ILE A 168 10.25 4.24 5.21
N TRP A 169 9.98 5.03 4.16
CA TRP A 169 9.04 4.70 3.10
C TRP A 169 9.72 4.66 1.75
N GLY A 170 9.68 3.51 1.07
CA GLY A 170 10.23 3.33 -0.28
C GLY A 170 9.16 3.54 -1.35
N TYR A 171 9.42 4.44 -2.29
CA TYR A 171 8.57 4.75 -3.45
C TYR A 171 9.28 4.45 -4.75
N GLU A 172 8.58 3.87 -5.72
CA GLU A 172 9.11 3.52 -7.03
C GLU A 172 8.33 4.24 -8.13
N TRP A 173 9.05 4.91 -9.04
CA TRP A 173 8.48 5.55 -10.23
C TRP A 173 8.31 4.53 -11.35
N TYR A 174 7.18 4.58 -12.08
CA TYR A 174 6.97 3.67 -13.22
C TYR A 174 7.88 3.95 -14.42
N HIS A 175 8.44 5.17 -14.49
CA HIS A 175 9.39 5.54 -15.52
C HIS A 175 10.58 4.57 -15.53
N LYS A 176 11.01 4.22 -16.74
CA LYS A 176 12.14 3.31 -16.98
C LYS A 176 13.39 4.11 -17.27
N LEU A 177 14.54 3.48 -17.03
CA LEU A 177 15.85 3.98 -17.44
C LEU A 177 15.83 4.31 -18.95
N PRO A 178 16.05 5.57 -19.35
CA PRO A 178 16.08 5.93 -20.76
C PRO A 178 17.26 5.25 -21.48
N LYS A 179 17.09 5.00 -22.77
CA LYS A 179 18.17 4.45 -23.59
C LYS A 179 19.33 5.43 -23.73
N ASP A 180 19.00 6.68 -24.01
CA ASP A 180 19.94 7.79 -23.97
C ASP A 180 19.97 8.37 -22.55
N ARG A 181 21.07 8.13 -21.82
CA ARG A 181 21.20 8.61 -20.43
C ARG A 181 21.42 10.10 -20.33
N PHE A 182 21.75 10.79 -21.43
CA PHE A 182 21.91 12.24 -21.43
C PHE A 182 20.61 12.97 -21.78
N SER A 183 19.55 12.24 -22.14
CA SER A 183 18.27 12.83 -22.56
C SER A 183 17.44 13.43 -21.41
N CYS A 184 17.62 12.96 -20.18
CA CYS A 184 16.97 13.51 -18.99
C CYS A 184 17.73 13.12 -17.72
N SER A 185 17.33 13.66 -16.57
CA SER A 185 17.68 13.10 -15.27
C SER A 185 16.42 12.51 -14.65
N PHE A 186 16.50 11.34 -14.04
CA PHE A 186 15.36 10.78 -13.32
C PHE A 186 15.82 9.96 -12.11
N THR A 187 14.95 9.90 -11.10
CA THR A 187 15.11 9.04 -9.93
C THR A 187 14.22 7.83 -10.09
N LYS A 188 14.77 6.63 -9.87
CA LYS A 188 14.00 5.39 -9.98
C LYS A 188 13.21 5.09 -8.71
N ILE A 189 13.87 5.25 -7.56
CA ILE A 189 13.33 4.99 -6.23
C ILE A 189 13.67 6.15 -5.30
N VAL A 190 12.75 6.52 -4.43
CA VAL A 190 13.00 7.44 -3.31
C VAL A 190 12.63 6.75 -2.01
N TYR A 191 13.56 6.72 -1.06
CA TYR A 191 13.26 6.43 0.34
C TYR A 191 13.10 7.74 1.10
N TYR A 192 11.92 7.99 1.63
CA TYR A 192 11.65 9.10 2.54
C TYR A 192 11.90 8.65 3.97
N VAL A 193 12.61 9.48 4.75
CA VAL A 193 12.90 9.22 6.15
C VAL A 193 12.20 10.28 6.99
N TYR A 194 11.34 9.84 7.89
CA TYR A 194 10.61 10.70 8.82
C TYR A 194 11.03 10.40 10.25
N SER A 195 11.10 11.43 11.10
CA SER A 195 11.02 11.26 12.54
C SER A 195 9.61 10.79 12.93
N THR A 196 9.46 10.21 14.12
CA THR A 196 8.16 9.76 14.63
C THR A 196 7.62 10.62 15.76
N ASN A 197 6.29 10.77 15.81
CA ASN A 197 5.57 11.20 17.02
C ASN A 197 5.60 10.09 18.09
N ASP A 198 5.16 10.41 19.31
CA ASP A 198 5.09 9.45 20.43
C ASP A 198 4.16 8.26 20.13
N ASP A 199 3.16 8.45 19.27
CA ASP A 199 2.25 7.40 18.80
C ASP A 199 2.83 6.55 17.64
N GLY A 200 4.05 6.86 17.19
CA GLY A 200 4.75 6.18 16.10
C GLY A 200 4.36 6.63 14.70
N THR A 201 3.51 7.66 14.55
CA THR A 201 3.15 8.25 13.25
C THR A 201 4.27 9.16 12.72
N ASP A 202 4.27 9.40 11.40
CA ASP A 202 5.24 10.31 10.76
C ASP A 202 5.11 11.73 11.33
N LYS A 203 6.25 12.37 11.61
CA LYS A 203 6.32 13.76 12.08
C LYS A 203 7.02 14.68 11.08
N ASP A 204 8.34 14.76 11.13
CA ASP A 204 9.14 15.66 10.28
C ASP A 204 9.93 14.85 9.26
N GLN A 205 9.93 15.28 8.00
CA GLN A 205 10.77 14.67 6.99
C GLN A 205 12.24 15.08 7.22
N ILE A 206 13.09 14.11 7.56
CA ILE A 206 14.49 14.35 7.90
C ILE A 206 15.35 14.43 6.63
N CYS A 207 15.19 13.46 5.75
CA CYS A 207 15.90 13.40 4.48
C CYS A 207 15.22 12.46 3.49
N ARG A 208 15.75 12.44 2.26
CA ARG A 208 15.39 11.52 1.18
C ARG A 208 16.63 10.83 0.67
N PHE A 209 16.51 9.55 0.34
CA PHE A 209 17.51 8.82 -0.42
C PHE A 209 16.98 8.52 -1.82
N HIS A 210 17.66 9.04 -2.84
CA HIS A 210 17.31 8.93 -4.24
C HIS A 210 18.21 7.88 -4.89
N VAL A 211 17.61 6.86 -5.50
CA VAL A 211 18.30 5.98 -6.45
C VAL A 211 18.33 6.70 -7.79
N LEU A 212 19.35 7.53 -7.95
CA LEU A 212 19.49 8.50 -9.02
C LEU A 212 20.22 7.90 -10.23
N MET A 213 19.70 8.15 -11.43
CA MET A 213 20.36 7.72 -12.66
C MET A 213 21.76 8.34 -12.79
N PHE A 214 22.75 7.51 -13.11
CA PHE A 214 24.10 8.00 -13.40
C PHE A 214 24.31 8.26 -14.90
N HIS A 215 24.71 9.49 -15.21
CA HIS A 215 24.99 9.98 -16.56
C HIS A 215 26.30 9.40 -17.09
N GLN A 216 26.21 8.42 -17.98
CA GLN A 216 27.39 7.80 -18.61
C GLN A 216 27.04 7.15 -19.95
N SER A 217 28.07 6.89 -20.77
CA SER A 217 27.91 6.12 -21.99
C SER A 217 27.53 4.66 -21.69
N ARG A 218 26.56 4.12 -22.44
CA ARG A 218 26.12 2.72 -22.34
C ARG A 218 27.24 1.71 -22.55
N LYS A 219 28.23 2.03 -23.39
CA LYS A 219 29.32 1.10 -23.76
C LYS A 219 30.23 0.74 -22.58
N ASN A 220 30.28 1.58 -21.53
CA ASN A 220 31.20 1.43 -20.39
C ASN A 220 30.47 1.37 -19.04
N THR A 221 29.16 1.07 -19.03
CA THR A 221 28.32 1.15 -17.84
C THR A 221 28.67 0.07 -16.80
N LYS A 222 29.28 0.48 -15.68
CA LYS A 222 29.53 -0.40 -14.53
C LYS A 222 28.34 -0.53 -13.57
N PHE A 223 27.49 0.49 -13.49
CA PHE A 223 26.26 0.55 -12.69
C PHE A 223 25.28 1.50 -13.34
N ASP A 224 24.00 1.47 -12.99
CA ASP A 224 22.97 2.30 -13.61
C ASP A 224 22.54 3.48 -12.74
N TYR A 225 22.55 3.26 -11.44
CA TYR A 225 22.16 4.24 -10.44
C TYR A 225 23.21 4.34 -9.34
N LEU A 226 23.24 5.50 -8.69
CA LEU A 226 23.89 5.68 -7.39
C LEU A 226 22.88 6.18 -6.37
N LEU A 227 23.19 6.04 -5.10
CA LEU A 227 22.39 6.62 -4.03
C LEU A 227 22.80 8.07 -3.78
N GLU A 228 21.83 8.97 -3.70
CA GLU A 228 22.03 10.37 -3.28
C GLU A 228 21.14 10.66 -2.07
N ARG A 229 21.68 11.28 -1.02
CA ARG A 229 20.85 11.83 0.06
C ARG A 229 20.55 13.29 -0.21
N GLN A 230 19.30 13.68 -0.03
CA GLN A 230 18.82 15.06 -0.07
C GLN A 230 18.20 15.43 1.28
N MET A 231 18.49 16.63 1.78
CA MET A 231 17.90 17.21 2.98
C MET A 231 17.57 18.67 2.71
N GLU A 232 16.44 19.14 3.22
CA GLU A 232 16.10 20.57 3.18
C GLU A 232 16.81 21.28 4.33
N ALA A 233 17.39 22.43 4.03
CA ALA A 233 17.94 23.39 4.98
C ALA A 233 17.36 24.77 4.64
N ASP A 234 17.33 25.71 5.58
CA ASP A 234 16.69 27.03 5.41
C ASP A 234 17.04 27.70 4.07
N GLY A 235 16.09 27.67 3.12
CA GLY A 235 16.22 28.24 1.78
C GLY A 235 17.13 27.48 0.80
N ALA A 236 17.51 26.23 1.08
CA ALA A 236 18.33 25.42 0.18
C ALA A 236 18.15 23.91 0.36
N THR A 237 18.22 23.15 -0.74
CA THR A 237 18.40 21.70 -0.69
C THR A 237 19.89 21.35 -0.64
N ILE A 238 20.29 20.55 0.35
CA ILE A 238 21.62 19.97 0.43
C ILE A 238 21.56 18.53 -0.10
N SER A 239 22.32 18.24 -1.15
CA SER A 239 22.44 16.89 -1.72
C SER A 239 23.86 16.33 -1.63
N GLY A 240 23.99 15.00 -1.59
CA GLY A 240 25.29 14.34 -1.61
C GLY A 240 25.20 12.89 -2.06
N SER A 241 26.13 12.49 -2.93
CA SER A 241 26.17 11.16 -3.55
C SER A 241 27.02 10.18 -2.75
N TYR A 242 26.60 8.93 -2.75
CA TYR A 242 27.30 7.79 -2.16
C TYR A 242 27.84 6.89 -3.28
N TYR A 243 29.10 7.10 -3.69
CA TYR A 243 29.67 6.40 -4.86
C TYR A 243 29.94 4.91 -4.63
N GLU A 244 29.96 4.47 -3.37
CA GLU A 244 30.06 3.05 -2.99
C GLU A 244 28.70 2.32 -3.08
N TYR A 245 27.61 3.09 -3.14
CA TYR A 245 26.24 2.59 -3.09
C TYR A 245 25.61 2.71 -4.48
N ILE A 246 25.89 1.70 -5.30
CA ILE A 246 25.52 1.64 -6.72
C ILE A 246 24.57 0.48 -7.02
N TYR A 247 23.72 0.66 -8.04
CA TYR A 247 22.69 -0.31 -8.43
C TYR A 247 22.60 -0.46 -9.94
N LYS A 248 22.12 -1.61 -10.41
CA LYS A 248 21.81 -1.89 -11.82
C LYS A 248 20.36 -1.53 -12.15
N GLU A 249 19.98 -1.57 -13.44
CA GLU A 249 18.60 -1.36 -13.90
C GLU A 249 17.62 -2.29 -13.18
N ASP A 250 18.00 -3.55 -13.02
CA ASP A 250 17.35 -4.51 -12.13
C ASP A 250 17.91 -4.36 -10.72
N ILE A 251 17.18 -3.61 -9.89
CA ILE A 251 17.62 -3.22 -8.55
C ILE A 251 17.43 -4.40 -7.60
N ASP A 252 18.52 -4.82 -6.95
CA ASP A 252 18.45 -5.70 -5.78
C ASP A 252 17.85 -4.92 -4.59
N TYR A 253 16.55 -5.10 -4.37
CA TYR A 253 15.83 -4.43 -3.30
C TYR A 253 16.29 -4.81 -1.90
N LYS A 254 16.79 -6.04 -1.70
CA LYS A 254 17.31 -6.47 -0.40
C LYS A 254 18.60 -5.72 -0.10
N LYS A 255 19.50 -5.64 -1.08
CA LYS A 255 20.71 -4.81 -0.98
C LYS A 255 20.34 -3.35 -0.71
N LEU A 256 19.46 -2.76 -1.51
CA LEU A 256 19.04 -1.36 -1.35
C LEU A 256 18.49 -1.08 0.07
N LYS A 257 17.58 -1.91 0.57
CA LYS A 257 17.03 -1.76 1.94
C LYS A 257 18.12 -1.84 3.00
N ASN A 258 19.06 -2.77 2.87
CA ASN A 258 20.18 -2.92 3.79
C ASN A 258 21.15 -1.72 3.74
N ASP A 259 21.43 -1.21 2.55
CA ASP A 259 22.25 -0.02 2.36
C ASP A 259 21.62 1.21 3.06
N ILE A 260 20.31 1.42 2.91
CA ILE A 260 19.59 2.50 3.61
C ILE A 260 19.70 2.34 5.13
N LYS A 261 19.47 1.13 5.65
CA LYS A 261 19.60 0.83 7.08
C LYS A 261 21.01 1.10 7.59
N GLU A 262 22.02 0.68 6.84
CA GLU A 262 23.42 0.89 7.19
C GLU A 262 23.76 2.38 7.27
N ILE A 263 23.43 3.15 6.23
CA ILE A 263 23.75 4.57 6.15
C ILE A 263 23.10 5.34 7.30
N ILE A 264 21.84 5.03 7.64
CA ILE A 264 21.15 5.67 8.75
C ILE A 264 21.76 5.25 10.09
N THR A 265 21.98 3.96 10.31
CA THR A 265 22.48 3.42 11.59
C THR A 265 23.90 3.88 11.90
N LYS A 266 24.78 3.92 10.89
CA LYS A 266 26.19 4.33 11.04
C LYS A 266 26.40 5.82 10.75
N GLU A 267 25.33 6.57 10.48
CA GLU A 267 25.36 7.99 10.13
C GLU A 267 26.32 8.36 8.98
N ILE A 268 26.44 7.47 7.98
CA ILE A 268 27.42 7.60 6.89
C ILE A 268 27.18 8.90 6.12
N LYS A 269 28.24 9.69 5.97
CA LYS A 269 28.21 10.93 5.20
C LYS A 269 28.39 10.62 3.70
N PRO A 270 27.69 11.34 2.80
CA PRO A 270 27.92 11.18 1.38
C PRO A 270 29.35 11.59 1.01
N ASN A 271 29.88 11.02 -0.08
CA ASN A 271 31.21 11.33 -0.59
C ASN A 271 31.29 12.73 -1.24
N SER A 272 30.14 13.31 -1.61
CA SER A 272 30.05 14.65 -2.19
C SER A 272 29.04 15.51 -1.43
N LYS A 273 29.12 16.82 -1.64
CA LYS A 273 28.14 17.78 -1.12
C LYS A 273 27.86 18.84 -2.17
N ARG A 274 26.58 19.08 -2.43
CA ARG A 274 26.06 20.16 -3.27
C ARG A 274 25.00 20.91 -2.47
N ILE A 275 24.98 22.22 -2.61
CA ILE A 275 23.96 23.09 -2.03
C ILE A 275 23.26 23.77 -3.20
N VAL A 276 21.94 23.63 -3.27
CA VAL A 276 21.10 24.24 -4.29
C VAL A 276 20.15 25.20 -3.58
N PRO A 277 20.29 26.52 -3.76
CA PRO A 277 19.32 27.48 -3.23
C PRO A 277 17.91 27.21 -3.80
N ASN A 278 16.90 27.38 -2.96
CA ASN A 278 15.48 27.23 -3.32
C ASN A 278 14.94 28.47 -4.03
#